data_AF-A0A7W5IQ31-F1
#
_entry.id   AF-A0A7W5IQ31-F1
#
_cell.length_a   1.000
_cell.length_b   1.000
_cell.length_c   1.000
_cell.angle_alpha   90.00
_cell.angle_beta   90.00
_cell.angle_gamma   90.00
#
_symmetry.space_group_name_H-M   'P 1'
#
loop_
_entity.id
_entity.type
_entity.pdbx_description
1 polymer ?
#
loop_
_entity_poly.entity_id
_entity_poly.type
_entity_poly.pdbx_seq_one_letter_code
_entity_poly.pdbx_strand_id
1 'polypeptide(L)'
;MTDKKKPPFDDGSDPKKKKLRSDDDFDPTIPEEGVTVPEDTGGTIDFIGSHLPSTGEIASAARETFGNSLPEELIQDLMRSSTEINESVRRIMHEHMALGFRFGEILRTVHRAYIANYGDSTKTLQRARADAYFYIEKLHRFSHSKIRLHLDSYAKFHANSEAVEFLRQTDMQLLLGKDIGDEIVNAVIDARKANPEMSTRE
;
A
#
# COMPACT_ATOMS: atom_id res chain seq x y z
N MET A 1 31.86 52.39 -56.91
CA MET A 1 30.84 51.35 -57.12
C MET A 1 30.56 50.69 -55.77
N THR A 2 29.34 50.92 -55.26
CA THR A 2 28.52 50.09 -54.34
C THR A 2 29.13 49.56 -53.03
N ASP A 3 28.48 49.55 -51.88
CA ASP A 3 27.45 50.38 -51.25
C ASP A 3 27.51 49.93 -49.78
N LYS A 4 27.71 50.84 -48.83
CA LYS A 4 27.58 50.55 -47.40
C LYS A 4 26.12 50.83 -47.01
N LYS A 5 25.36 49.81 -46.63
CA LYS A 5 24.18 49.97 -45.76
C LYS A 5 23.81 48.66 -45.08
N LYS A 6 24.05 48.58 -43.77
CA LYS A 6 23.11 48.03 -42.78
C LYS A 6 23.51 48.54 -41.38
N PRO A 7 22.70 49.38 -40.75
CA PRO A 7 22.56 49.46 -39.30
C PRO A 7 21.10 49.10 -38.91
N PRO A 8 20.67 49.27 -37.64
CA PRO A 8 21.01 48.49 -36.44
C PRO A 8 19.75 47.90 -35.74
N PHE A 9 19.95 47.05 -34.72
CA PHE A 9 19.05 46.62 -33.61
C PHE A 9 17.51 46.74 -33.72
N ASP A 10 16.76 45.63 -33.54
CA ASP A 10 15.91 45.32 -32.34
C ASP A 10 15.20 43.95 -32.56
N ASP A 11 15.37 42.98 -31.66
CA ASP A 11 14.42 42.49 -30.62
C ASP A 11 13.39 41.47 -31.13
N GLY A 12 13.20 40.39 -30.35
CA GLY A 12 12.07 39.47 -30.53
C GLY A 12 12.41 38.01 -30.80
N SER A 13 12.94 37.33 -29.78
CA SER A 13 12.57 35.96 -29.38
C SER A 13 12.48 34.83 -30.43
N ASP A 14 13.51 33.98 -30.48
CA ASP A 14 13.37 32.56 -30.86
C ASP A 14 13.41 31.66 -29.60
N PRO A 15 12.65 30.57 -29.57
CA PRO A 15 12.16 29.97 -28.33
C PRO A 15 13.22 29.20 -27.55
N LYS A 16 13.15 29.39 -26.24
CA LYS A 16 13.91 28.76 -25.16
C LYS A 16 14.30 27.30 -25.46
N LYS A 17 15.61 27.06 -25.57
CA LYS A 17 16.23 25.78 -25.19
C LYS A 17 15.77 25.44 -23.77
N LYS A 18 14.83 24.50 -23.64
CA LYS A 18 14.47 23.89 -22.36
C LYS A 18 15.75 23.25 -21.82
N LYS A 19 16.33 23.85 -20.78
CA LYS A 19 17.22 23.17 -19.85
C LYS A 19 16.51 21.89 -19.43
N LEU A 20 17.04 20.74 -19.83
CA LEU A 20 16.74 19.47 -19.18
C LEU A 20 17.15 19.65 -17.72
N ARG A 21 16.13 19.78 -16.86
CA ARG A 21 16.26 19.98 -15.43
C ARG A 21 16.64 18.64 -14.78
N SER A 22 17.42 18.76 -13.73
CA SER A 22 17.95 17.74 -12.83
C SER A 22 16.88 16.81 -12.24
N ASP A 23 17.25 15.54 -12.09
CA ASP A 23 16.51 14.43 -11.47
C ASP A 23 16.36 14.57 -9.94
N ASP A 24 15.69 15.63 -9.44
CA ASP A 24 15.68 15.96 -7.99
C ASP A 24 14.28 16.12 -7.35
N ASP A 25 13.19 15.66 -7.97
CA ASP A 25 11.82 15.96 -7.47
C ASP A 25 10.86 14.74 -7.43
N PHE A 26 11.31 13.56 -7.00
CA PHE A 26 10.36 12.49 -6.62
C PHE A 26 9.89 12.67 -5.16
N ASP A 27 8.76 13.35 -5.00
CA ASP A 27 8.04 13.52 -3.74
C ASP A 27 6.88 12.49 -3.65
N PRO A 28 6.92 11.54 -2.69
CA PRO A 28 5.85 10.57 -2.49
C PRO A 28 4.55 11.20 -1.97
N THR A 29 4.35 12.51 -2.08
CA THR A 29 3.07 13.22 -1.91
C THR A 29 2.36 13.64 -3.21
N ILE A 30 2.94 13.41 -4.41
CA ILE A 30 2.28 13.70 -5.72
C ILE A 30 2.19 12.45 -6.63
N PRO A 31 1.02 12.05 -7.17
CA PRO A 31 0.90 10.83 -8.00
C PRO A 31 1.46 11.03 -9.43
N GLU A 32 2.15 10.01 -9.97
CA GLU A 32 2.73 10.01 -11.33
C GLU A 32 1.82 9.27 -12.33
N GLU A 33 1.64 9.86 -13.52
CA GLU A 33 0.92 9.25 -14.65
C GLU A 33 1.83 8.25 -15.41
N GLY A 34 1.33 7.01 -15.60
CA GLY A 34 1.75 6.15 -16.72
C GLY A 34 2.71 4.98 -16.43
N VAL A 35 2.83 4.48 -15.20
CA VAL A 35 3.74 3.34 -14.91
C VAL A 35 3.03 1.99 -15.06
N THR A 36 3.48 1.17 -16.01
CA THR A 36 3.15 -0.27 -16.06
C THR A 36 4.11 -1.05 -15.17
N VAL A 37 3.55 -1.92 -14.31
CA VAL A 37 4.31 -2.77 -13.37
C VAL A 37 4.61 -4.13 -14.01
N PRO A 38 5.87 -4.58 -14.09
CA PRO A 38 6.19 -5.96 -14.46
C PRO A 38 5.91 -6.94 -13.31
N GLU A 39 5.38 -8.11 -13.66
CA GLU A 39 5.12 -9.24 -12.77
C GLU A 39 6.42 -9.74 -12.12
N ASP A 40 6.50 -9.68 -10.78
CA ASP A 40 7.46 -10.48 -10.03
C ASP A 40 6.73 -11.33 -8.99
N THR A 41 6.60 -12.60 -9.36
CA THR A 41 6.14 -13.74 -8.57
C THR A 41 7.11 -13.98 -7.41
N GLY A 42 6.89 -13.27 -6.30
CA GLY A 42 7.71 -13.35 -5.09
C GLY A 42 6.87 -13.49 -3.82
N GLY A 43 6.15 -14.61 -3.68
CA GLY A 43 5.68 -15.15 -2.40
C GLY A 43 4.99 -14.16 -1.48
N THR A 44 3.92 -13.54 -1.93
CA THR A 44 2.96 -12.87 -1.05
C THR A 44 1.87 -13.86 -0.69
N ILE A 45 1.46 -13.85 0.58
CA ILE A 45 0.30 -14.60 1.03
C ILE A 45 -0.90 -13.92 0.36
N ASP A 46 -1.22 -14.33 -0.86
CA ASP A 46 -2.40 -13.88 -1.63
C ASP A 46 -3.72 -14.40 -1.02
N PHE A 47 -3.65 -15.02 0.17
CA PHE A 47 -4.73 -15.79 0.76
C PHE A 47 -5.56 -15.03 1.82
N ILE A 48 -5.33 -13.75 2.04
CA ILE A 48 -6.16 -12.97 2.97
C ILE A 48 -7.32 -12.36 2.17
N GLY A 49 -8.15 -13.25 1.63
CA GLY A 49 -9.16 -12.92 0.64
C GLY A 49 -10.55 -13.38 1.04
N SER A 50 -11.28 -12.56 1.78
CA SER A 50 -12.75 -12.41 1.78
C SER A 50 -13.19 -11.61 3.02
N HIS A 51 -14.41 -11.07 3.00
CA HIS A 51 -15.11 -10.82 4.26
C HIS A 51 -15.24 -12.17 4.97
N LEU A 52 -14.76 -12.24 6.20
CA LEU A 52 -14.72 -13.47 6.95
C LEU A 52 -16.14 -13.97 7.19
N PRO A 53 -16.49 -15.20 6.76
CA PRO A 53 -17.86 -15.68 6.87
C PRO A 53 -18.27 -15.72 8.34
N SER A 54 -19.47 -15.23 8.63
CA SER A 54 -20.09 -15.34 9.94
C SER A 54 -20.25 -16.80 10.33
N THR A 55 -20.42 -17.05 11.64
CA THR A 55 -20.71 -18.40 12.14
C THR A 55 -21.95 -19.01 11.48
N GLY A 56 -22.95 -18.18 11.14
CA GLY A 56 -24.16 -18.63 10.44
C GLY A 56 -23.90 -19.05 8.99
N GLU A 57 -23.05 -18.32 8.27
CA GLU A 57 -22.64 -18.68 6.91
C GLU A 57 -21.78 -19.94 6.90
N ILE A 58 -20.83 -20.05 7.83
CA ILE A 58 -20.02 -21.27 8.03
C ILE A 58 -20.93 -22.47 8.30
N ALA A 59 -21.90 -22.32 9.21
CA ALA A 59 -22.83 -23.38 9.57
C ALA A 59 -23.72 -23.80 8.38
N SER A 60 -24.24 -22.83 7.63
CA SER A 60 -25.11 -23.08 6.48
C SER A 60 -24.33 -23.80 5.37
N ALA A 61 -23.15 -23.29 5.02
CA ALA A 61 -22.28 -23.89 4.00
C ALA A 61 -21.84 -25.31 4.38
N ALA A 62 -21.44 -25.53 5.65
CA ALA A 62 -21.02 -26.85 6.12
C ALA A 62 -22.17 -27.87 6.04
N ARG A 63 -23.38 -27.50 6.46
CA ARG A 63 -24.55 -28.40 6.42
C ARG A 63 -25.10 -28.61 5.02
N GLU A 64 -25.11 -27.58 4.18
CA GLU A 64 -25.51 -27.71 2.77
C GLU A 64 -24.58 -28.67 2.02
N THR A 65 -23.27 -28.54 2.26
CA THR A 65 -22.26 -29.34 1.55
C THR A 65 -22.17 -30.78 2.09
N PHE A 66 -22.24 -30.96 3.41
CA PHE A 66 -21.91 -32.23 4.07
C PHE A 66 -23.00 -32.83 4.94
N GLY A 67 -24.14 -32.15 5.13
CA GLY A 67 -25.21 -32.56 6.07
C GLY A 67 -25.82 -33.93 5.80
N ASN A 68 -25.80 -34.39 4.54
CA ASN A 68 -26.31 -35.71 4.16
C ASN A 68 -25.21 -36.79 4.11
N SER A 69 -23.94 -36.41 4.29
CA SER A 69 -22.78 -37.25 4.00
C SER A 69 -21.90 -37.51 5.23
N LEU A 70 -21.90 -36.60 6.21
CA LEU A 70 -21.08 -36.68 7.41
C LEU A 70 -21.95 -36.67 8.68
N PRO A 71 -21.51 -37.34 9.77
CA PRO A 71 -22.11 -37.17 11.10
C PRO A 71 -22.04 -35.71 11.57
N GLU A 72 -23.03 -35.26 12.34
CA GLU A 72 -23.08 -33.87 12.86
C GLU A 72 -21.83 -33.51 13.68
N GLU A 73 -21.22 -34.45 14.40
CA GLU A 73 -19.98 -34.21 15.14
C GLU A 73 -18.82 -33.76 14.23
N LEU A 74 -18.66 -34.41 13.06
CA LEU A 74 -17.63 -34.01 12.09
C LEU A 74 -17.96 -32.68 11.42
N ILE A 75 -19.25 -32.37 11.24
CA ILE A 75 -19.70 -31.07 10.73
C ILE A 75 -19.38 -29.96 11.74
N GLN A 76 -19.60 -30.19 13.04
CA GLN A 76 -19.25 -29.24 14.09
C GLN A 76 -17.73 -29.01 14.17
N ASP A 77 -16.93 -30.06 14.02
CA ASP A 77 -15.47 -29.96 13.97
C ASP A 77 -14.98 -29.16 12.76
N LEU A 78 -15.62 -29.35 11.60
CA LEU A 78 -15.37 -28.55 10.40
C LEU A 78 -15.70 -27.08 10.65
N MET A 79 -16.88 -26.78 11.21
CA MET A 79 -17.31 -25.41 11.51
C MET A 79 -16.35 -24.70 12.49
N ARG A 80 -15.86 -25.42 13.51
CA ARG A 80 -14.84 -24.91 14.44
C ARG A 80 -13.55 -24.57 13.70
N SER A 81 -13.07 -25.48 12.86
CA SER A 81 -11.85 -25.28 12.08
C SER A 81 -11.97 -24.09 11.12
N SER A 82 -13.13 -23.93 10.46
CA SER A 82 -13.42 -22.75 9.62
C SER A 82 -13.41 -21.44 10.41
N THR A 83 -13.91 -21.46 11.64
CA THR A 83 -13.88 -20.27 12.52
C THR A 83 -12.44 -19.93 12.93
N GLU A 84 -11.60 -20.93 13.20
CA GLU A 84 -10.18 -20.72 13.51
C GLU A 84 -9.38 -20.16 12.33
N ILE A 85 -9.76 -20.53 11.09
CA ILE A 85 -9.21 -19.91 9.88
C ILE A 85 -9.55 -18.42 9.86
N ASN A 86 -10.80 -18.04 10.12
CA ASN A 86 -11.19 -16.62 10.19
C ASN A 86 -10.36 -15.84 11.21
N GLU A 87 -10.19 -16.37 12.41
CA GLU A 87 -9.35 -15.72 13.44
C GLU A 87 -7.89 -15.60 12.99
N SER A 88 -7.37 -16.59 12.27
CA SER A 88 -6.01 -16.54 11.72
C SER A 88 -5.86 -15.44 10.68
N VAL A 89 -6.85 -15.28 9.80
CA VAL A 89 -6.86 -14.20 8.80
C VAL A 89 -6.90 -12.83 9.47
N ARG A 90 -7.75 -12.62 10.49
CA ARG A 90 -7.76 -11.35 11.27
C ARG A 90 -6.41 -11.06 11.89
N ARG A 91 -5.78 -12.06 12.52
CA ARG A 91 -4.44 -11.92 13.11
C ARG A 91 -3.40 -11.47 12.09
N ILE A 92 -3.43 -12.01 10.86
CA ILE A 92 -2.47 -11.61 9.83
C ILE A 92 -2.70 -10.15 9.41
N MET A 93 -3.94 -9.69 9.28
CA MET A 93 -4.22 -8.28 8.96
C MET A 93 -3.78 -7.33 10.07
N HIS A 94 -4.03 -7.69 11.34
CA HIS A 94 -3.51 -6.92 12.47
C HIS A 94 -1.98 -6.88 12.48
N GLU A 95 -1.32 -8.02 12.20
CA GLU A 95 0.13 -8.07 12.14
C GLU A 95 0.68 -7.25 10.95
N HIS A 96 -0.01 -7.23 9.81
CA HIS A 96 0.34 -6.38 8.68
C HIS A 96 0.38 -4.90 9.08
N MET A 97 -0.60 -4.44 9.87
CA MET A 97 -0.65 -3.07 10.40
C MET A 97 0.42 -2.84 11.47
N ALA A 98 0.63 -3.81 12.36
CA ALA A 98 1.66 -3.74 13.39
C ALA A 98 3.06 -3.59 12.77
N LEU A 99 3.37 -4.34 11.70
CA LEU A 99 4.62 -4.22 10.95
C LEU A 99 4.80 -2.81 10.38
N GLY A 100 3.76 -2.23 9.76
CA GLY A 100 3.80 -0.86 9.25
C GLY A 100 4.12 0.16 10.34
N PHE A 101 3.49 0.04 11.51
CA PHE A 101 3.81 0.87 12.68
C PHE A 101 5.28 0.74 13.10
N ARG A 102 5.80 -0.50 13.23
CA ARG A 102 7.18 -0.76 13.67
C ARG A 102 8.21 -0.25 12.66
N PHE A 103 7.99 -0.42 11.37
CA PHE A 103 8.85 0.19 10.35
C PHE A 103 8.84 1.72 10.49
N GLY A 104 7.68 2.33 10.73
CA GLY A 104 7.57 3.77 10.96
C GLY A 104 8.31 4.25 12.21
N GLU A 105 8.35 3.46 13.29
CA GLU A 105 9.17 3.76 14.48
C GLU A 105 10.67 3.75 14.18
N ILE A 106 11.15 2.79 13.39
CA ILE A 106 12.56 2.72 12.96
C ILE A 106 12.91 3.96 12.15
N LEU A 107 12.12 4.29 11.12
CA LEU A 107 12.34 5.48 10.28
C LEU A 107 12.41 6.76 11.12
N ARG A 108 11.43 6.97 12.02
CA ARG A 108 11.39 8.16 12.89
C ARG A 108 12.60 8.22 13.82
N THR A 109 13.07 7.07 14.33
CA THR A 109 14.24 7.02 15.20
C THR A 109 15.51 7.42 14.46
N VAL A 110 15.73 6.88 13.26
CA VAL A 110 16.89 7.25 12.43
C VAL A 110 16.81 8.71 12.00
N HIS A 111 15.64 9.20 11.58
CA HIS A 111 15.43 10.61 11.23
C HIS A 111 15.80 11.55 12.38
N ARG A 112 15.30 11.30 13.60
CA ARG A 112 15.63 12.12 14.78
C ARG A 112 17.14 12.14 15.06
N ALA A 113 17.80 10.99 14.96
CA ALA A 113 19.24 10.91 15.16
C ALA A 113 20.01 11.71 14.10
N TYR A 114 19.57 11.66 12.84
CA TYR A 114 20.23 12.38 11.75
C TYR A 114 20.01 13.90 11.85
N ILE A 115 18.79 14.34 12.14
CA ILE A 115 18.48 15.75 12.38
C ILE A 115 19.35 16.30 13.53
N ALA A 116 19.46 15.55 14.64
CA ALA A 116 20.27 15.97 15.79
C ALA A 116 21.76 16.11 15.48
N ASN A 117 22.31 15.27 14.59
CA ASN A 117 23.74 15.23 14.30
C ASN A 117 24.16 16.07 13.08
N TYR A 118 23.24 16.29 12.12
CA TYR A 118 23.56 16.88 10.82
C TYR A 118 22.66 18.06 10.44
N GLY A 119 21.70 18.44 11.30
CA GLY A 119 20.75 19.51 11.07
C GLY A 119 19.55 19.10 10.23
N ASP A 120 18.45 19.85 10.37
CA ASP A 120 17.20 19.60 9.65
C ASP A 120 17.28 20.14 8.21
N SER A 121 17.36 19.22 7.25
CA SER A 121 17.37 19.55 5.83
C SER A 121 16.82 18.39 5.01
N THR A 122 16.31 18.67 3.81
CA THR A 122 15.83 17.64 2.88
C THR A 122 16.89 16.58 2.59
N LYS A 123 18.16 16.98 2.45
CA LYS A 123 19.29 16.05 2.23
C LYS A 123 19.51 15.14 3.44
N THR A 124 19.45 15.69 4.65
CA THR A 124 19.56 14.92 5.89
C THR A 124 18.44 13.88 5.99
N LEU A 125 17.20 14.29 5.69
CA LEU A 125 16.02 13.42 5.75
C LEU A 125 16.07 12.31 4.69
N GLN A 126 16.43 12.63 3.45
CA GLN A 126 16.60 11.63 2.38
C GLN A 126 17.66 10.59 2.74
N ARG A 127 18.80 11.04 3.27
CA ARG A 127 19.87 10.13 3.72
C ARG A 127 19.41 9.24 4.87
N ALA A 128 18.78 9.82 5.90
CA ALA A 128 18.24 9.08 7.03
C ALA A 128 17.24 8.00 6.59
N ARG A 129 16.38 8.35 5.64
CA ARG A 129 15.40 7.42 5.05
C ARG A 129 16.09 6.26 4.33
N ALA A 130 17.04 6.55 3.44
CA ALA A 130 17.77 5.53 2.69
C ALA A 130 18.50 4.55 3.63
N ASP A 131 19.18 5.08 4.65
CA ASP A 131 19.91 4.27 5.62
C ASP A 131 18.96 3.41 6.49
N ALA A 132 17.78 3.95 6.86
CA ALA A 132 16.76 3.19 7.58
C ALA A 132 16.18 2.03 6.75
N TYR A 133 15.84 2.26 5.49
CA TYR A 133 15.40 1.18 4.60
C TYR A 133 16.48 0.11 4.44
N PHE A 134 17.71 0.51 4.11
CA PHE A 134 18.83 -0.42 3.96
C PHE A 134 19.04 -1.28 5.22
N TYR A 135 18.94 -0.68 6.41
CA TYR A 135 19.03 -1.41 7.68
C TYR A 135 17.93 -2.47 7.81
N ILE A 136 16.66 -2.11 7.56
CA ILE A 136 15.52 -3.02 7.66
C ILE A 136 15.65 -4.16 6.65
N GLU A 137 15.99 -3.85 5.40
CA GLU A 137 16.18 -4.84 4.34
C GLU A 137 17.27 -5.85 4.69
N LYS A 138 18.43 -5.35 5.11
CA LYS A 138 19.57 -6.18 5.46
C LYS A 138 19.29 -7.09 6.65
N LEU A 139 18.60 -6.59 7.68
CA LEU A 139 18.35 -7.34 8.91
C LEU A 139 17.19 -8.33 8.77
N HIS A 140 16.06 -7.87 8.26
CA HIS A 140 14.81 -8.63 8.25
C HIS A 140 14.54 -9.34 6.91
N ARG A 141 15.36 -9.10 5.88
CA ARG A 141 15.19 -9.66 4.53
C ARG A 141 13.84 -9.31 3.89
N PHE A 142 13.28 -8.16 4.26
CA PHE A 142 12.17 -7.56 3.54
C PHE A 142 12.70 -6.77 2.35
N SER A 143 12.00 -6.78 1.23
CA SER A 143 12.31 -5.89 0.11
C SER A 143 11.82 -4.47 0.39
N HIS A 144 12.46 -3.49 -0.23
CA HIS A 144 12.06 -2.08 -0.17
C HIS A 144 10.56 -1.89 -0.43
N SER A 145 10.06 -2.50 -1.51
CA SER A 145 8.66 -2.43 -1.92
C SER A 145 7.72 -2.97 -0.84
N LYS A 146 8.10 -4.07 -0.17
CA LYS A 146 7.29 -4.66 0.91
C LYS A 146 7.29 -3.78 2.15
N ILE A 147 8.43 -3.22 2.54
CA ILE A 147 8.51 -2.27 3.67
C ILE A 147 7.62 -1.06 3.39
N ARG A 148 7.73 -0.51 2.18
CA ARG A 148 6.90 0.62 1.74
C ARG A 148 5.41 0.27 1.76
N LEU A 149 5.02 -0.89 1.26
CA LEU A 149 3.63 -1.33 1.26
C LEU A 149 3.03 -1.34 2.69
N HIS A 150 3.76 -1.89 3.67
CA HIS A 150 3.32 -1.89 5.06
C HIS A 150 3.22 -0.48 5.65
N LEU A 151 4.20 0.40 5.35
CA LEU A 151 4.19 1.79 5.79
C LEU A 151 3.00 2.56 5.22
N ASP A 152 2.78 2.46 3.91
CA ASP A 152 1.73 3.18 3.18
C ASP A 152 0.34 2.67 3.63
N SER A 153 0.18 1.35 3.81
CA SER A 153 -1.06 0.75 4.31
C SER A 153 -1.36 1.18 5.75
N TYR A 154 -0.35 1.17 6.63
CA TYR A 154 -0.53 1.67 8.00
C TYR A 154 -0.91 3.15 7.98
N ALA A 155 -0.17 3.99 7.27
CA ALA A 155 -0.42 5.43 7.21
C ALA A 155 -1.86 5.73 6.77
N LYS A 156 -2.38 5.00 5.78
CA LYS A 156 -3.71 5.24 5.23
C LYS A 156 -4.85 4.62 6.05
N PHE A 157 -4.71 3.38 6.53
CA PHE A 157 -5.84 2.61 7.05
C PHE A 157 -5.87 2.42 8.57
N HIS A 158 -4.76 2.65 9.29
CA HIS A 158 -4.68 2.28 10.72
C HIS A 158 -5.74 2.94 11.62
N ALA A 159 -6.21 4.13 11.26
CA ALA A 159 -7.23 4.87 12.02
C ALA A 159 -8.67 4.51 11.62
N ASN A 160 -8.85 3.74 10.56
CA ASN A 160 -10.16 3.30 10.08
C ASN A 160 -10.34 1.81 10.42
N SER A 161 -11.06 1.53 11.52
CA SER A 161 -11.29 0.16 11.98
C SER A 161 -12.07 -0.66 10.97
N GLU A 162 -13.00 -0.06 10.24
CA GLU A 162 -13.75 -0.75 9.19
C GLU A 162 -12.86 -1.11 8.01
N ALA A 163 -11.90 -0.25 7.65
CA ALA A 163 -10.90 -0.59 6.64
C ALA A 163 -10.08 -1.82 7.05
N VAL A 164 -9.64 -1.88 8.31
CA VAL A 164 -8.87 -3.01 8.84
C VAL A 164 -9.69 -4.29 8.93
N GLU A 165 -11.01 -4.18 9.15
CA GLU A 165 -11.92 -5.32 9.28
C GLU A 165 -12.40 -5.86 7.94
N PHE A 166 -12.74 -4.99 6.99
CA PHE A 166 -13.47 -5.37 5.77
C PHE A 166 -12.64 -5.30 4.48
N LEU A 167 -11.51 -4.59 4.46
CA LEU A 167 -10.65 -4.55 3.28
C LEU A 167 -9.64 -5.69 3.30
N ARG A 168 -9.46 -6.34 2.16
CA ARG A 168 -8.37 -7.29 1.95
C ARG A 168 -7.06 -6.52 1.76
N GLN A 169 -5.95 -7.22 1.94
CA GLN A 169 -4.64 -6.64 1.65
C GLN A 169 -4.53 -6.17 0.18
N THR A 170 -5.19 -6.84 -0.76
CA THR A 170 -5.22 -6.44 -2.18
C THR A 170 -6.10 -5.19 -2.40
N ASP A 171 -7.23 -5.07 -1.71
CA ASP A 171 -8.06 -3.87 -1.76
C ASP A 171 -7.26 -2.67 -1.21
N MET A 172 -6.61 -2.85 -0.05
CA MET A 172 -5.75 -1.82 0.54
C MET A 172 -4.65 -1.37 -0.42
N GLN A 173 -3.99 -2.30 -1.11
CA GLN A 173 -2.95 -2.01 -2.11
C GLN A 173 -3.46 -1.13 -3.26
N LEU A 174 -4.62 -1.46 -3.83
CA LEU A 174 -5.23 -0.66 -4.90
C LEU A 174 -5.64 0.72 -4.40
N LEU A 175 -6.08 0.79 -3.15
CA LEU A 175 -6.51 2.03 -2.51
C LEU A 175 -5.35 2.91 -2.04
N LEU A 176 -4.07 2.54 -2.24
CA LEU A 176 -2.93 3.39 -1.86
C LEU A 176 -2.70 4.61 -2.77
N GLY A 177 -3.42 4.72 -3.89
CA GLY A 177 -3.38 5.89 -4.76
C GLY A 177 -3.62 7.20 -3.98
N LYS A 178 -2.88 8.26 -4.31
CA LYS A 178 -2.96 9.56 -3.60
C LYS A 178 -4.21 10.35 -3.97
N ASP A 179 -4.71 10.10 -5.17
CA ASP A 179 -5.97 10.58 -5.72
C ASP A 179 -7.19 9.87 -5.10
N ILE A 180 -6.97 8.75 -4.42
CA ILE A 180 -8.02 7.99 -3.74
C ILE A 180 -8.26 8.59 -2.35
N GLY A 181 -9.30 9.42 -2.24
CA GLY A 181 -9.75 9.98 -0.97
C GLY A 181 -10.56 9.00 -0.12
N ASP A 182 -10.86 9.42 1.11
CA ASP A 182 -11.61 8.63 2.09
C ASP A 182 -13.01 8.23 1.60
N GLU A 183 -13.64 9.04 0.73
CA GLU A 183 -14.95 8.74 0.13
C GLU A 183 -14.92 7.44 -0.69
N ILE A 184 -13.86 7.24 -1.49
CA ILE A 184 -13.69 6.03 -2.31
C ILE A 184 -13.36 4.84 -1.40
N VAL A 185 -12.51 5.04 -0.40
CA VAL A 185 -12.19 3.99 0.59
C VAL A 185 -13.47 3.51 1.27
N ASN A 186 -14.30 4.43 1.76
CA ASN A 186 -15.56 4.10 2.41
C ASN A 186 -16.55 3.44 1.44
N ALA A 187 -16.63 3.91 0.18
CA ALA A 187 -17.48 3.26 -0.83
C ALA A 187 -17.06 1.79 -1.08
N VAL A 188 -15.76 1.50 -1.11
CA VAL A 188 -15.26 0.13 -1.27
C VAL A 188 -15.52 -0.71 -0.02
N ILE A 189 -15.39 -0.12 1.18
CA ILE A 189 -15.78 -0.78 2.44
C ILE A 189 -17.27 -1.14 2.42
N ASP A 190 -18.14 -0.22 2.05
CA ASP A 190 -19.58 -0.46 1.97
C ASP A 190 -19.93 -1.51 0.91
N ALA A 191 -19.26 -1.46 -0.26
CA ALA A 191 -19.42 -2.47 -1.29
C ALA A 191 -18.98 -3.86 -0.81
N ARG A 192 -17.87 -3.96 -0.06
CA ARG A 192 -17.38 -5.19 0.57
C ARG A 192 -18.34 -5.73 1.63
N LYS A 193 -18.91 -4.85 2.44
CA LYS A 193 -19.92 -5.21 3.46
C LYS A 193 -21.19 -5.73 2.80
N ALA A 194 -21.61 -5.13 1.68
CA ALA A 194 -22.79 -5.56 0.93
C ALA A 194 -22.56 -6.83 0.11
N ASN A 195 -21.36 -7.01 -0.44
CA ASN A 195 -20.97 -8.17 -1.24
C ASN A 195 -19.55 -8.67 -0.86
N PRO A 196 -19.45 -9.55 0.15
CA PRO A 196 -18.22 -10.22 0.57
C PRO A 196 -17.36 -10.81 -0.56
N GLU A 197 -18.02 -11.39 -1.56
CA GLU A 197 -17.40 -12.14 -2.67
C GLU A 197 -17.03 -11.26 -3.87
N MET A 198 -17.25 -9.95 -3.77
CA MET A 198 -16.92 -9.00 -4.84
C MET A 198 -15.48 -9.18 -5.33
N SER A 199 -15.24 -9.21 -6.63
CA SER A 199 -13.88 -9.26 -7.15
C SER A 199 -13.09 -8.01 -6.74
N THR A 200 -11.75 -8.07 -6.64
CA THR A 200 -10.94 -6.84 -6.45
C THR A 200 -10.94 -5.95 -7.70
N ARG A 201 -11.36 -6.49 -8.85
CA ARG A 201 -11.31 -5.82 -10.17
C ARG A 201 -12.62 -5.16 -10.57
N GLU A 202 -13.71 -5.52 -9.90
CA GLU A 202 -15.04 -4.92 -10.04
C GLU A 202 -15.17 -3.73 -9.10
#